data_AF-A0A7V9A8G2-F1
#
_entry.id   AF-A0A7V9A8G2-F1
#
_cell.length_a   1.000
_cell.length_b   1.000
_cell.length_c   1.000
_cell.angle_alpha   90.00
_cell.angle_beta   90.00
_cell.angle_gamma   90.00
#
_symmetry.space_group_name_H-M   'P 1'
#
loop_
_entity.id
_entity.type
_entity.pdbx_description
1 polymer ?
#
loop_
_entity_poly.entity_id
_entity_poly.type
_entity_poly.pdbx_seq_one_letter_code
_entity_poly.pdbx_strand_id
1 'polypeptide(L)' 'MNQPVPATTTPFVDRRGPRMPGETPVFERRQFTNSHEGLSPGAQELAMAIDEYKLRNRRRFITYEEMYEIISGLGYSQI' A
#
# COMPACT_ATOMS: atom_id res chain seq x y z
N MET A 1 43.71 19.25 -19.63
CA MET A 1 43.38 18.43 -20.81
C MET A 1 41.97 17.90 -20.61
N ASN A 2 40.94 18.48 -21.23
CA ASN A 2 39.57 17.99 -21.12
C ASN A 2 39.13 17.48 -22.50
N GLN A 3 39.02 16.16 -22.66
CA GLN A 3 38.43 15.56 -23.86
C GLN A 3 36.89 15.53 -23.73
N PRO A 4 36.14 15.84 -24.80
CA PRO A 4 34.70 15.63 -24.82
C PRO A 4 34.37 14.14 -25.02
N VAL A 5 33.46 13.63 -24.20
CA VAL A 5 32.92 12.26 -24.31
C VAL A 5 32.04 12.12 -25.55
N PRO A 6 32.14 11.01 -26.31
CA PRO A 6 31.29 10.80 -27.49
C PRO A 6 29.84 10.52 -27.06
N ALA A 7 28.90 11.32 -27.56
CA ALA A 7 27.48 11.10 -27.36
C ALA A 7 27.04 9.83 -28.11
N THR A 8 26.90 8.72 -27.40
CA THR A 8 26.23 7.53 -27.92
C THR A 8 24.74 7.87 -28.08
N THR A 9 24.34 8.09 -29.33
CA THR A 9 22.94 8.35 -29.70
C THR A 9 22.18 7.03 -29.59
N THR A 10 21.59 6.76 -28.42
CA THR A 10 20.58 5.71 -28.31
C THR A 10 19.30 6.23 -29.00
N PRO A 11 18.68 5.44 -29.90
CA PRO A 11 17.46 5.87 -30.56
C PRO A 11 16.33 6.04 -29.55
N PHE A 12 15.50 7.06 -29.73
CA PHE A 12 14.32 7.29 -28.90
C PHE A 12 13.35 6.12 -29.05
N VAL A 13 13.10 5.39 -27.97
CA VAL A 13 12.12 4.30 -27.93
C VAL A 13 10.80 4.88 -27.41
N ASP A 14 9.82 5.03 -28.30
CA ASP A 14 8.46 5.41 -27.88
C ASP A 14 7.78 4.21 -27.21
N ARG A 15 7.53 4.33 -25.90
CA ARG A 15 6.89 3.29 -25.08
C ARG A 15 5.37 3.44 -25.02
N ARG A 16 4.77 4.37 -25.77
CA ARG A 16 3.32 4.62 -25.79
C ARG A 16 2.58 3.77 -26.84
N GLY A 17 3.12 2.59 -27.14
CA GLY A 17 2.48 1.64 -28.06
C GLY A 17 1.08 1.25 -27.59
N PRO A 18 0.15 0.98 -28.52
CA PRO A 18 -1.19 0.53 -28.18
C PRO A 18 -1.10 -0.79 -27.39
N ARG A 19 -1.75 -0.81 -26.23
CA ARG A 19 -1.87 -1.98 -25.36
C ARG A 19 -2.37 -3.17 -26.17
N MET A 20 -1.64 -4.30 -26.15
CA MET A 20 -2.05 -5.47 -26.90
C MET A 20 -3.36 -6.04 -26.30
N PRO A 21 -4.35 -6.40 -27.11
CA PRO A 21 -5.57 -7.04 -26.62
C PRO A 21 -5.21 -8.40 -26.00
N GLY A 22 -5.38 -8.51 -24.68
CA GLY A 22 -4.97 -9.68 -23.89
C GLY A 22 -3.94 -9.38 -22.80
N GLU A 23 -3.34 -8.19 -22.79
CA GLU A 23 -2.50 -7.73 -21.70
C GLU A 23 -3.40 -7.31 -20.53
N THR A 24 -3.81 -8.26 -19.70
CA THR A 24 -4.34 -7.98 -18.37
C THR A 24 -3.29 -7.18 -17.60
N PRO A 25 -3.67 -6.21 -16.76
CA PRO A 25 -2.69 -5.57 -15.91
C PRO A 25 -2.15 -6.64 -14.94
N VAL A 26 -1.00 -7.25 -15.25
CA VAL A 26 -0.37 -8.32 -14.46
C VAL A 26 0.03 -7.83 -13.07
N PHE A 27 0.17 -6.52 -12.89
CA PHE A 27 0.53 -5.93 -11.63
C PHE A 27 -0.67 -5.24 -11.01
N GLU A 28 -1.29 -5.93 -10.06
CA GLU A 28 -2.05 -5.28 -9.01
C GLU A 28 -1.15 -4.22 -8.37
N ARG A 29 -1.45 -2.93 -8.61
CA ARG A 29 -0.70 -1.78 -8.10
C ARG A 29 -0.92 -1.56 -6.60
N ARG A 30 -1.03 -2.64 -5.84
CA ARG A 30 -1.11 -2.64 -4.38
C ARG A 30 -0.10 -3.66 -3.89
N GLN A 31 1.16 -3.24 -3.84
CA GLN A 31 2.22 -4.00 -3.17
C GLN A 31 1.95 -4.17 -1.67
N PHE A 32 1.01 -3.40 -1.12
CA PHE A 32 0.44 -3.54 0.22
C PHE A 32 -1.05 -3.86 0.11
N THR A 33 -1.39 -4.94 -0.60
CA THR A 33 -2.67 -5.60 -0.33
C THR A 33 -2.69 -5.96 1.16
N ASN A 34 -3.84 -5.82 1.82
CA ASN A 34 -4.09 -6.09 3.24
C ASN A 34 -3.79 -7.56 3.60
N SER A 35 -2.55 -7.99 3.47
CA SER A 35 -2.08 -9.28 3.92
C SER A 35 -1.94 -9.18 5.43
N HIS A 36 -3.01 -9.56 6.12
CA HIS A 36 -2.97 -9.89 7.55
C HIS A 36 -2.19 -11.20 7.81
N GLU A 37 -1.59 -11.79 6.77
CA GLU A 37 -0.73 -12.96 6.84
C GLU A 37 0.57 -12.63 7.59
N GLY A 38 0.91 -13.45 8.59
CA GLY A 38 2.14 -13.31 9.37
C GLY A 38 2.05 -12.34 10.55
N LEU A 39 0.88 -11.75 10.82
CA LEU A 39 0.65 -10.96 12.03
C LEU A 39 0.53 -11.87 13.26
N SER A 40 0.96 -11.37 14.43
CA SER A 40 0.62 -12.00 15.70
C SER A 40 -0.89 -11.96 15.93
N PRO A 41 -1.48 -12.88 16.73
CA PRO A 41 -2.92 -12.92 16.93
C PRO A 41 -3.53 -11.59 17.38
N GLY A 42 -2.89 -10.88 18.32
CA GLY A 42 -3.37 -9.57 18.77
C GLY A 42 -3.25 -8.47 17.71
N ALA A 43 -2.21 -8.52 16.87
CA ALA A 43 -2.09 -7.59 15.75
C ALA A 43 -3.16 -7.86 14.68
N GLN A 44 -3.53 -9.12 14.45
CA GLN A 44 -4.58 -9.49 13.52
C GLN A 44 -5.96 -9.02 14.02
N GLU A 45 -6.27 -9.24 15.30
CA GLU A 45 -7.50 -8.74 15.93
C GLU A 45 -7.61 -7.21 15.82
N LEU A 46 -6.53 -6.49 16.16
CA LEU A 46 -6.48 -5.03 16.03
C LEU A 46 -6.68 -4.58 14.58
N ALA A 47 -6.05 -5.25 13.61
CA ALA A 47 -6.17 -4.90 12.21
C ALA A 47 -7.62 -5.10 11.69
N MET A 48 -8.29 -6.17 12.10
CA MET A 48 -9.70 -6.40 11.78
C MET A 48 -10.61 -5.33 12.40
N ALA A 49 -10.38 -4.96 13.66
CA ALA A 49 -11.15 -3.92 14.34
C ALA A 49 -10.98 -2.55 13.65
N ILE A 50 -9.77 -2.21 13.20
CA ILE A 50 -9.50 -0.98 12.44
C ILE A 50 -10.21 -0.99 11.09
N ASP A 51 -10.16 -2.10 10.36
CA ASP A 51 -10.83 -2.21 9.05
C ASP A 51 -12.35 -2.09 9.19
N GLU A 52 -12.93 -2.70 10.23
CA GLU A 52 -14.36 -2.56 10.55
C GLU A 52 -14.72 -1.11 10.92
N TYR A 53 -13.90 -0.46 11.76
CA TYR A 53 -14.09 0.94 12.13
C TYR A 53 -14.06 1.86 10.90
N LYS A 54 -13.09 1.69 10.00
CA LYS A 54 -12.98 2.44 8.74
C LYS A 54 -14.21 2.27 7.87
N LEU A 55 -14.72 1.04 7.75
CA LEU A 55 -15.90 0.71 6.94
C LEU A 55 -17.15 1.38 7.51
N ARG A 56 -17.38 1.27 8.83
CA ARG A 56 -18.52 1.88 9.52
C ARG A 56 -18.54 3.40 9.39
N ASN A 57 -17.37 4.03 9.54
CA ASN A 57 -17.24 5.49 9.50
C ASN A 57 -17.03 6.05 8.08
N ARG A 58 -16.91 5.18 7.06
CA ARG A 58 -16.64 5.53 5.66
C ARG A 58 -15.40 6.41 5.50
N ARG A 59 -14.35 6.12 6.26
CA ARG A 59 -13.08 6.86 6.25
C ARG A 59 -11.94 6.01 5.72
N ARG A 60 -10.98 6.66 5.07
CA ARG A 60 -9.76 6.01 4.55
C ARG A 60 -8.66 5.90 5.61
N PHE A 61 -8.67 6.79 6.61
CA PHE A 61 -7.67 6.89 7.67
C PHE A 61 -8.38 7.04 9.02
N ILE A 62 -7.71 6.60 10.10
CA ILE A 62 -8.16 6.81 11.47
C ILE A 62 -7.27 7.86 12.15
N THR A 63 -7.83 8.64 13.08
CA THR A 63 -7.07 9.55 13.94
C THR A 63 -6.45 8.79 15.13
N TYR A 64 -5.55 9.43 15.88
CA TYR A 64 -4.93 8.81 17.06
C TYR A 64 -5.94 8.54 18.18
N GLU A 65 -6.93 9.41 18.36
CA GLU A 65 -8.03 9.20 19.31
C GLU A 65 -8.87 7.98 18.92
N GLU A 66 -9.23 7.88 17.63
CA GLU A 66 -10.00 6.73 17.13
C GLU A 66 -9.19 5.43 17.28
N MET A 67 -7.87 5.47 17.08
CA MET A 67 -6.99 4.33 17.34
C MET A 67 -6.99 3.95 18.83
N TYR A 68 -6.93 4.93 19.72
CA TYR A 68 -6.99 4.70 21.17
C TYR A 68 -8.33 4.10 21.60
N GLU A 69 -9.45 4.58 21.06
CA GLU A 69 -10.78 4.03 21.31
C GLU A 69 -10.89 2.56 20.89
N ILE A 70 -10.37 2.21 19.70
CA ILE A 70 -10.38 0.83 19.19
C ILE A 70 -9.55 -0.08 20.11
N ILE A 71 -8.33 0.34 20.45
CA ILE A 71 -7.41 -0.41 21.32
C ILE A 71 -8.04 -0.63 22.70
N SER A 72 -8.62 0.42 23.28
CA SER A 72 -9.30 0.37 24.57
C SER A 72 -10.54 -0.52 24.54
N GLY A 73 -11.32 -0.49 23.44
CA GLY A 73 -12.50 -1.32 23.24
C GLY A 73 -12.20 -2.82 23.11
N LEU A 74 -11.00 -3.16 22.61
CA LEU A 74 -10.48 -4.53 22.60
C LEU A 74 -9.93 -5.00 23.96
N GLY A 75 -9.87 -4.11 24.95
CA GLY A 75 -9.37 -4.42 26.30
C GLY A 75 -7.86 -4.33 26.45
N TYR A 76 -7.14 -3.82 25.44
CA TYR A 76 -5.72 -3.51 25.59
C TYR A 76 -5.57 -2.30 26.51
N SER A 77 -4.72 -2.44 27.52
CA SER A 77 -4.40 -1.38 28.48
C SER A 77 -2.90 -1.16 28.51
N GLN A 78 -2.50 0.06 28.88
CA GLN A 78 -1.09 0.33 29.15
C GLN A 78 -0.73 -0.36 30.47
N ILE A 79 0.31 -1.18 30.42
CA ILE A 79 0.92 -1.84 31.60
C ILE A 79 1.80 -0.83 32.31
#